data_AF-A0A1V6E500-F1
#
_entry.id   AF-A0A1V6E500-F1
#
_cell.length_a   1.000
_cell.length_b   1.000
_cell.length_c   1.000
_cell.angle_alpha   90.00
_cell.angle_beta   90.00
_cell.angle_gamma   90.00
#
_symmetry.space_group_name_H-M   'P 1'
#
loop_
_entity.id
_entity.type
_entity.pdbx_description
1 polymer ?
#
loop_
_entity_poly.entity_id
_entity_poly.type
_entity_poly.pdbx_seq_one_letter_code
_entity_poly.pdbx_strand_id
1 'polypeptide(L)'
;MPMIVERPRWAKRDLALKLTGVSECMLLKLVNDGVVRARKMDVRKKSGCVFCIPDVEEWLENEAPHAGPFVLPQPQPEEEASWRGNKEGGAE
;
A
#
# COMPACT_ATOMS: atom_id res chain seq x y z
N MET A 1 -7.75 -19.68 -28.79
CA MET A 1 -7.34 -18.46 -28.04
C MET A 1 -6.20 -18.89 -27.12
N PRO A 2 -4.99 -18.33 -27.24
CA PRO A 2 -3.92 -18.68 -26.31
C PRO A 2 -4.31 -18.21 -24.91
N MET A 3 -4.49 -19.14 -23.98
CA MET A 3 -4.63 -18.82 -22.56
C MET A 3 -3.27 -18.33 -22.08
N ILE A 4 -3.11 -17.02 -21.95
CA ILE A 4 -1.92 -16.41 -21.36
C ILE A 4 -2.04 -16.69 -19.86
N VAL A 5 -1.36 -17.73 -19.40
CA VAL A 5 -1.23 -18.00 -17.97
C VAL A 5 -0.17 -17.04 -17.44
N GLU A 6 -0.60 -15.88 -16.94
CA GLU A 6 0.31 -14.97 -16.24
C GLU A 6 0.93 -15.71 -15.06
N ARG A 7 2.26 -15.70 -14.99
CA ARG A 7 2.94 -16.31 -13.85
C ARG A 7 2.57 -15.54 -12.58
N PRO A 8 2.18 -16.22 -11.50
CA PRO A 8 1.85 -15.56 -10.25
C PRO A 8 3.05 -14.74 -9.77
N ARG A 9 2.81 -13.45 -9.51
CA ARG A 9 3.83 -12.50 -9.06
C ARG A 9 4.04 -12.69 -7.56
N TRP A 10 5.25 -13.11 -7.17
CA TRP A 10 5.62 -13.30 -5.77
C TRP A 10 6.46 -12.13 -5.29
N ALA A 11 6.07 -11.53 -4.17
CA ALA A 11 6.79 -10.40 -3.58
C ALA A 11 7.18 -10.67 -2.12
N LYS A 12 8.33 -10.15 -1.70
CA LYS A 12 8.70 -10.08 -0.28
C LYS A 12 7.72 -9.17 0.46
N ARG A 13 7.64 -9.33 1.78
CA ARG A 13 6.78 -8.53 2.66
C ARG A 13 6.80 -7.04 2.35
N ASP A 14 7.96 -6.38 2.44
CA ASP A 14 8.06 -4.92 2.24
C ASP A 14 7.56 -4.46 0.87
N LEU A 15 7.79 -5.27 -0.15
CA LEU A 15 7.33 -4.96 -1.51
C LEU A 15 5.82 -5.23 -1.65
N ALA A 16 5.30 -6.30 -1.05
CA ALA A 16 3.88 -6.62 -1.08
C ALA A 16 3.06 -5.50 -0.44
N LEU A 17 3.49 -5.00 0.72
CA LEU A 17 2.83 -3.88 1.42
C LEU A 17 2.84 -2.60 0.57
N LYS A 18 3.96 -2.31 -0.10
CA LYS A 18 4.08 -1.12 -0.98
C LYS A 18 3.23 -1.23 -2.24
N LEU A 19 3.12 -2.42 -2.83
CA LEU A 19 2.36 -2.62 -4.08
C LEU A 19 0.86 -2.62 -3.83
N THR A 20 0.43 -3.22 -2.72
CA THR A 20 -1.00 -3.47 -2.45
C THR A 20 -1.62 -2.46 -1.49
N GLY A 21 -0.80 -1.69 -0.76
CA GLY A 21 -1.27 -0.70 0.22
C GLY A 21 -1.89 -1.31 1.48
N VAL A 22 -1.95 -2.64 1.59
CA VAL A 22 -2.55 -3.33 2.74
C VAL A 22 -1.57 -3.31 3.93
N SER A 23 -2.11 -3.27 5.15
CA SER A 23 -1.30 -3.34 6.37
C SER A 23 -0.70 -4.74 6.59
N GLU A 24 0.43 -4.82 7.30
CA GLU A 24 1.08 -6.09 7.62
C GLU A 24 0.16 -7.04 8.39
N CYS A 25 -0.57 -6.52 9.39
CA CYS A 25 -1.52 -7.30 10.16
C CYS A 25 -2.60 -7.94 9.27
N MET A 26 -3.13 -7.18 8.31
CA MET A 26 -4.14 -7.69 7.39
C MET A 26 -3.55 -8.73 6.44
N LEU A 27 -2.37 -8.47 5.86
CA LEU A 27 -1.71 -9.43 4.99
C LEU A 27 -1.45 -10.77 5.69
N LEU A 28 -1.02 -10.75 6.95
CA LEU A 28 -0.82 -11.96 7.75
C LEU A 28 -2.14 -12.67 8.06
N LYS A 29 -3.20 -11.92 8.34
CA LYS A 29 -4.55 -12.47 8.54
C LYS A 29 -5.05 -13.18 7.27
N LEU A 30 -4.91 -12.57 6.10
CA LEU A 30 -5.30 -13.17 4.81
C LEU A 30 -4.55 -14.46 4.50
N VAL A 31 -3.29 -14.54 4.90
CA VAL A 31 -2.51 -15.79 4.78
C VAL A 31 -3.03 -16.85 5.75
N ASN A 32 -3.37 -16.47 6.98
CA ASN A 32 -3.91 -17.38 7.99
C ASN A 32 -5.31 -17.90 7.62
N ASP A 33 -6.12 -17.05 7.00
CA ASP A 33 -7.47 -17.37 6.51
C ASP A 33 -7.44 -18.18 5.19
N GLY A 34 -6.24 -18.41 4.62
CA GLY A 34 -6.05 -19.18 3.40
C GLY A 34 -6.44 -18.44 2.11
N VAL A 35 -6.74 -17.15 2.21
CA VAL A 35 -7.11 -16.28 1.08
C VAL A 35 -5.88 -15.97 0.21
N VAL A 36 -4.75 -15.68 0.86
CA VAL A 36 -3.50 -15.31 0.17
C VAL A 36 -2.47 -16.42 0.31
N ARG A 37 -1.93 -16.90 -0.82
CA ARG A 37 -0.84 -17.87 -0.79
C ARG A 37 0.46 -17.20 -0.36
N ALA A 38 1.09 -17.77 0.66
CA ALA A 38 2.45 -17.42 1.08
C ALA A 38 3.39 -18.61 0.88
N ARG A 39 4.64 -18.33 0.51
CA ARG A 39 5.70 -19.33 0.40
C ARG A 39 6.95 -18.87 1.13
N LYS A 40 7.64 -19.82 1.73
CA LYS A 40 8.96 -19.58 2.33
C LYS A 40 10.00 -19.60 1.21
N MET A 41 10.86 -18.56 1.16
CA MET A 41 11.83 -18.42 0.07
C MET A 41 12.98 -19.44 0.14
N ASP A 42 13.34 -19.89 1.35
CA ASP A 42 14.37 -20.88 1.58
C ASP A 42 14.00 -21.72 2.82
N VAL A 43 14.53 -22.94 2.95
CA VAL A 43 14.20 -23.83 4.08
C VAL A 43 14.90 -23.37 5.37
N ARG A 44 15.99 -22.61 5.25
CA ARG A 44 16.78 -22.08 6.37
C ARG A 44 15.93 -21.19 7.29
N LYS A 45 16.22 -21.21 8.60
CA LYS A 45 15.44 -20.51 9.64
C LYS A 45 15.37 -18.97 9.45
N LYS A 46 16.26 -18.36 8.67
CA LYS A 46 16.32 -16.89 8.45
C LYS A 46 15.75 -16.41 7.11
N SER A 47 15.15 -17.30 6.31
CA SER A 47 14.62 -16.91 5.01
C SER A 47 13.33 -16.10 5.14
N GLY A 48 13.18 -15.03 4.36
CA GLY A 48 11.93 -14.28 4.27
C GLY A 48 10.79 -15.09 3.63
N CYS A 49 9.56 -14.70 3.92
CA CYS A 49 8.36 -15.17 3.23
C CYS A 49 8.07 -14.27 2.01
N VAL A 50 7.55 -14.89 0.96
CA VAL A 50 7.01 -14.21 -0.21
C VAL A 50 5.51 -14.48 -0.31
N PHE A 51 4.77 -13.50 -0.79
CA PHE A 51 3.31 -13.49 -0.88
C PHE A 51 2.90 -13.39 -2.35
N CYS A 52 1.81 -14.08 -2.70
CA CYS A 52 1.23 -14.04 -4.03
C CYS A 52 0.44 -12.74 -4.20
N ILE A 53 0.96 -11.81 -5.00
CA ILE A 53 0.34 -10.50 -5.23
C ILE A 53 -1.03 -10.59 -5.90
N PRO A 54 -1.24 -11.44 -6.94
CA PRO A 54 -2.56 -11.58 -7.55
C PRO A 54 -3.66 -11.98 -6.58
N ASP A 55 -3.37 -12.81 -5.57
CA ASP A 55 -4.36 -13.23 -4.57
C ASP A 55 -4.78 -12.05 -3.67
N VAL A 56 -3.84 -11.13 -3.39
CA VAL A 56 -4.11 -9.91 -2.61
C VAL A 56 -4.89 -8.91 -3.45
N GLU A 57 -4.52 -8.73 -4.71
CA GLU A 57 -5.23 -7.88 -5.67
C GLU A 57 -6.67 -8.38 -5.87
N GLU A 58 -6.86 -9.67 -6.09
CA GLU A 58 -8.19 -10.29 -6.21
C GLU A 58 -9.03 -10.09 -4.95
N TRP A 59 -8.43 -10.28 -3.76
CA TRP A 59 -9.13 -10.00 -2.51
C TRP A 59 -9.52 -8.53 -2.39
N LEU A 60 -8.63 -7.60 -2.74
CA LEU A 60 -8.91 -6.16 -2.75
C LEU A 60 -10.03 -5.80 -3.74
N GLU A 61 -10.06 -6.39 -4.93
CA GLU A 61 -11.11 -6.17 -5.93
C GLU A 61 -12.47 -6.67 -5.44
N ASN A 62 -12.50 -7.78 -4.69
CA ASN A 62 -13.73 -8.31 -4.10
C ASN A 62 -14.20 -7.53 -2.85
N GLU A 63 -13.28 -6.91 -2.10
CA GLU A 63 -13.60 -6.02 -0.97
C GLU A 63 -13.89 -4.57 -1.40
N ALA A 64 -13.39 -4.13 -2.55
CA ALA A 64 -13.59 -2.79 -3.11
C ALA A 64 -15.06 -2.33 -3.20
N PRO A 65 -16.07 -3.18 -3.53
CA PRO A 65 -17.48 -2.75 -3.46
C PRO A 65 -17.98 -2.45 -2.04
N HIS A 66 -17.25 -2.83 -0.99
CA HIS A 66 -17.58 -2.58 0.42
C HIS A 66 -16.65 -1.56 1.10
N ALA A 67 -15.48 -1.29 0.51
CA ALA A 67 -14.64 -0.18 0.90
C ALA A 67 -15.25 1.11 0.35
N GLY A 68 -16.00 1.84 1.20
CA GLY A 68 -16.51 3.16 0.87
C GLY A 68 -15.41 4.09 0.30
N PRO A 69 -15.79 5.20 -0.37
CA PRO A 69 -14.88 6.00 -1.16
C PRO A 69 -13.60 6.32 -0.39
N PHE A 70 -12.46 5.90 -0.95
CA PHE A 70 -11.15 6.24 -0.44
C PHE A 70 -11.00 7.75 -0.53
N VAL A 71 -11.21 8.44 0.59
CA VAL A 71 -10.91 9.87 0.70
C VAL A 71 -9.41 10.00 0.62
N LEU A 72 -8.89 10.25 -0.59
CA LEU A 72 -7.54 10.77 -0.75
C LEU A 72 -7.45 12.03 0.13
N PRO A 73 -6.46 12.15 1.03
CA PRO A 73 -6.27 13.40 1.76
C PRO A 73 -6.10 14.50 0.72
N GLN A 74 -7.09 15.39 0.68
CA GLN A 74 -7.08 16.57 -0.17
C GLN A 74 -5.78 17.31 0.15
N PRO A 75 -4.98 17.75 -0.85
CA PRO A 75 -3.83 18.59 -0.57
C PRO A 75 -4.35 19.80 0.22
N GLN A 76 -3.88 19.97 1.46
CA GLN A 76 -4.17 21.19 2.20
C GLN A 76 -3.63 22.33 1.34
N PRO A 77 -4.45 23.33 0.97
CA PRO A 77 -3.93 24.52 0.34
C PRO A 77 -2.93 25.12 1.33
N GLU A 78 -1.68 25.18 0.87
CA GLU A 78 -0.57 25.88 1.47
C GLU A 78 -1.00 27.36 1.55
N GLU A 79 -1.65 27.75 2.65
CA GLU A 79 -1.93 29.15 2.94
C GLU A 79 -0.61 29.80 3.36
N GLU A 80 0.15 30.10 2.33
CA GLU A 80 1.03 31.24 2.14
C GLU A 80 1.40 31.96 3.44
N ALA A 81 2.64 31.69 3.86
CA ALA A 81 3.33 32.42 4.89
C ALA A 81 3.37 33.93 4.55
N SER A 82 2.37 34.68 5.02
CA SER A 82 2.32 36.13 4.94
C SER A 82 3.19 36.75 6.03
N TRP A 83 4.51 36.58 5.90
CA TRP A 83 5.48 37.45 6.58
C TRP A 83 5.55 38.77 5.80
N ARG A 84 4.49 39.58 5.91
CA ARG A 84 4.51 40.95 5.40
C ARG A 84 5.42 41.77 6.32
N GLY A 85 6.47 42.32 5.71
CA GLY A 85 7.66 42.79 6.38
C GLY A 85 7.45 44.00 7.29
N ASN A 86 8.22 43.98 8.38
CA ASN A 86 8.54 45.16 9.18
C ASN A 86 9.58 45.98 8.41
N LYS A 87 9.23 47.21 7.99
CA LYS A 87 10.20 48.21 7.54
C LYS A 87 9.76 49.63 7.91
N GLU A 88 10.31 50.08 9.04
CA GLU A 88 10.98 51.36 9.28
C GLU A 88 10.38 52.70 8.78
N GLY A 89 10.35 53.67 9.70
CA GLY A 89 10.29 55.12 9.46
C GLY A 89 8.89 55.71 9.67
N GLY A 90 8.65 56.80 10.40
CA GLY A 90 9.51 57.91 10.84
C GLY A 90 8.71 59.20 10.66
N ALA A 91 8.68 60.05 11.70
CA ALA A 91 8.35 61.48 11.75
C ALA A 91 7.16 62.04 10.93
N GLU A 92 6.20 62.66 11.60
CA GLU A 92 6.07 64.14 11.73
C GLU A 92 4.96 64.50 12.74
#